data_AF-A0A6V8ISS0-F1
#
_entry.id   AF-A0A6V8ISS0-F1
#
_cell.length_a   1.000
_cell.length_b   1.000
_cell.length_c   1.000
_cell.angle_alpha   90.00
_cell.angle_beta   90.00
_cell.angle_gamma   90.00
#
_symmetry.space_group_name_H-M   'P 1'
#
loop_
_entity.id
_entity.type
_entity.pdbx_description
1 polymer ?
#
loop_
_entity_poly.entity_id
_entity_poly.type
_entity_poly.pdbx_seq_one_letter_code
_entity_poly.pdbx_strand_id
1 'polypeptide(L)'
;MADDRVPGTNGTEVAMRMAVLRPYLIDNVPLTKVAVDAAISIRTVRRWIARYRLSGPAGLMRPMRPEAGTRTFPKEMVELIEGMALLKPPSSIAAIHRRIVILAAEQGWRKPSYGSVRSIVREIDPAMLTLAHESSAVFRDKYELVHRHRGSVAKLVPLFETAFSFGVGHCG
;
A
#
# COMPACT_ATOMS: atom_id res chain seq x y z
N MET A 1 8.57 10.25 -0.77
CA MET A 1 8.02 10.12 0.59
C MET A 1 9.00 9.26 1.38
N ALA A 2 9.67 9.85 2.37
CA ALA A 2 10.65 9.16 3.18
C ALA A 2 9.96 8.07 4.02
N ASP A 3 10.38 6.83 3.81
CA ASP A 3 9.99 5.66 4.60
C ASP A 3 10.67 5.78 5.97
N ASP A 4 9.98 6.35 6.96
CA ASP A 4 10.37 6.31 8.39
C ASP A 4 10.21 4.87 8.96
N ARG A 5 10.67 3.85 8.22
CA ARG A 5 10.97 2.55 8.83
C ARG A 5 12.16 2.77 9.72
N VAL A 6 12.00 2.66 11.03
CA VAL A 6 13.12 2.47 11.95
C VAL A 6 13.81 1.16 11.56
N PRO A 7 14.96 1.15 10.85
CA PRO A 7 15.55 -0.08 10.30
C PRO A 7 16.28 -0.89 11.39
N GLY A 8 16.42 -0.34 12.60
CA GLY A 8 17.21 -0.92 13.68
C GLY A 8 16.54 -2.09 14.41
N THR A 9 15.22 -2.09 14.54
CA THR A 9 14.52 -3.01 15.46
C THR A 9 14.61 -4.48 15.02
N ASN A 10 14.56 -4.73 13.70
CA ASN A 10 14.63 -6.09 13.17
C ASN A 10 16.03 -6.69 13.33
N GLY A 11 17.08 -5.89 13.11
CA GLY A 11 18.47 -6.33 13.29
C GLY A 11 18.79 -6.65 14.75
N THR A 12 18.36 -5.80 15.68
CA THR A 12 18.53 -6.04 17.13
C THR A 12 17.77 -7.27 17.61
N GLU A 13 16.57 -7.51 17.09
CA GLU A 13 15.76 -8.68 17.45
C GLU A 13 16.38 -9.99 16.93
N VAL A 14 16.89 -10.00 15.69
CA VAL A 14 17.61 -11.16 15.14
C VAL A 14 18.84 -11.46 15.97
N ALA A 15 19.64 -10.44 16.33
CA ALA A 15 20.83 -10.61 17.17
C ALA A 15 20.48 -11.20 18.54
N MET A 16 19.43 -10.71 19.19
CA MET A 16 18.95 -11.23 20.47
C MET A 16 18.53 -12.70 20.36
N ARG A 17 17.73 -13.05 19.35
CA ARG A 17 17.27 -14.42 19.13
C ARG A 17 18.41 -15.36 18.78
N MET A 18 19.37 -14.90 17.98
CA MET A 18 20.56 -15.65 17.64
C MET A 18 21.41 -15.94 18.88
N ALA A 19 21.57 -14.96 19.78
CA ALA A 19 22.30 -15.14 21.03
C ALA A 19 21.69 -16.25 21.89
N VAL A 20 20.35 -16.34 21.96
CA VAL A 20 19.65 -17.43 22.66
C VAL A 20 19.88 -18.79 21.99
N LEU A 21 19.93 -18.85 20.66
CA LEU A 21 20.09 -20.13 19.94
C LEU A 21 21.54 -20.61 19.85
N ARG A 22 22.51 -19.71 20.04
CA ARG A 22 23.94 -20.00 19.89
C ARG A 22 24.42 -21.22 20.70
N PRO A 23 24.04 -21.42 21.97
CA PRO A 23 24.46 -22.59 22.75
C PRO A 23 23.96 -23.92 22.18
N TYR A 24 22.79 -23.93 21.52
CA TYR A 24 22.30 -25.12 20.82
C TYR A 24 23.04 -25.35 19.49
N LEU A 25 23.35 -24.27 18.76
CA LEU A 25 23.95 -24.35 17.44
C LEU A 25 25.45 -24.64 17.45
N ILE A 26 26.18 -24.18 18.48
CA ILE A 26 27.64 -24.30 18.58
C ILE A 26 28.01 -25.31 19.66
N ASP A 27 27.43 -25.17 20.85
CA ASP A 27 27.87 -25.91 22.05
C ASP A 27 27.06 -27.22 22.27
N ASN A 28 26.20 -27.59 21.32
CA ASN A 28 25.31 -28.76 21.37
C ASN A 28 24.45 -28.87 22.64
N VAL A 29 24.15 -27.74 23.29
CA VAL A 29 23.31 -27.72 24.50
C VAL A 29 21.86 -28.07 24.13
N PRO A 30 21.19 -29.00 24.82
CA PRO A 30 19.80 -29.36 24.51
C PRO A 30 18.84 -28.16 24.56
N LEU A 31 17.90 -28.09 23.60
CA LEU A 31 16.92 -27.00 23.50
C LEU A 31 16.06 -26.79 24.75
N THR A 32 15.84 -27.86 25.53
CA THR A 32 15.15 -27.80 26.83
C THR A 32 15.91 -26.92 27.82
N LYS A 33 17.23 -27.09 27.90
CA LYS A 33 18.10 -26.31 28.79
C LYS A 33 18.21 -24.86 28.33
N VAL A 34 18.42 -24.63 27.03
CA VAL A 34 18.40 -23.28 26.43
C VAL A 34 17.09 -22.54 26.71
N ALA A 35 15.95 -23.23 26.63
CA ALA A 35 14.64 -22.63 26.91
C ALA A 35 14.50 -22.21 28.38
N VAL A 36 14.95 -23.05 29.32
CA VAL A 36 14.92 -22.75 30.75
C VAL A 36 15.86 -21.60 31.08
N ASP A 37 17.11 -21.64 30.61
CA ASP A 37 18.13 -20.63 30.89
C ASP A 37 17.73 -19.25 30.35
N ALA A 38 17.04 -19.20 29.20
CA ALA A 38 16.53 -17.97 28.61
C ALA A 38 15.13 -17.55 29.11
N ALA A 39 14.51 -18.31 30.01
CA ALA A 39 13.13 -18.11 30.48
C ALA A 39 12.09 -18.00 29.33
N ILE A 40 12.28 -18.76 28.25
CA ILE A 40 11.41 -18.77 27.07
C ILE A 40 10.77 -20.14 26.93
N SER A 41 9.51 -20.22 26.48
CA SER A 41 8.86 -21.52 26.26
C SER A 41 9.62 -22.37 25.24
N ILE A 42 9.73 -23.68 25.50
CA ILE A 42 10.37 -24.63 24.57
C ILE A 42 9.71 -24.61 23.18
N ARG A 43 8.39 -24.34 23.11
CA ARG A 43 7.65 -24.20 21.85
C ARG A 43 8.16 -23.01 21.03
N THR A 44 8.49 -21.90 21.68
CA THR A 44 9.04 -20.70 21.04
C THR A 44 10.43 -20.97 20.48
N VAL A 45 11.31 -21.59 21.26
CA VAL A 45 12.68 -21.91 20.84
C VAL A 45 12.67 -22.91 19.66
N ARG A 46 11.83 -23.96 19.72
CA ARG A 46 11.62 -24.90 18.61
C ARG A 46 11.12 -24.21 17.34
N ARG A 47 10.15 -23.30 17.48
CA ARG A 47 9.63 -22.50 16.36
C ARG A 47 10.72 -21.65 15.72
N TRP A 48 11.59 -21.02 16.52
CA TRP A 48 12.72 -20.24 16.01
C TRP A 48 13.73 -21.11 15.25
N ILE A 49 14.10 -22.28 15.79
CA ILE A 49 15.00 -23.22 15.10
C ILE A 49 14.42 -23.70 13.77
N ALA A 50 13.13 -24.04 13.72
CA ALA A 50 12.48 -24.46 12.48
C ALA A 50 12.58 -23.37 11.39
N ARG A 51 12.36 -22.11 11.76
CA ARG A 51 12.47 -20.97 10.83
C ARG A 51 13.91 -20.66 10.44
N TYR A 52 14.82 -20.76 11.40
CA TYR A 52 16.25 -20.57 11.14
C TYR A 52 16.77 -21.60 10.14
N ARG A 53 16.36 -22.86 10.25
CA ARG A 53 16.71 -23.91 9.28
C ARG A 53 16.13 -23.64 7.88
N LEU A 54 14.95 -23.04 7.80
CA LEU A 54 14.28 -22.76 6.52
C LEU A 54 14.84 -21.51 5.82
N SER A 55 15.19 -20.47 6.58
CA SER A 55 15.44 -19.13 6.02
C SER A 55 16.66 -18.43 6.62
N GLY A 56 17.51 -19.16 7.35
CA GLY A 56 18.69 -18.61 8.02
C GLY A 56 18.34 -17.55 9.07
N PRO A 57 19.25 -16.60 9.35
CA PRO A 57 19.01 -15.50 10.30
C PRO A 57 17.75 -14.68 10.00
N ALA A 58 17.36 -14.56 8.72
CA ALA A 58 16.15 -13.86 8.31
C ALA A 58 14.87 -14.50 8.90
N GLY A 59 14.86 -15.82 9.10
CA GLY A 59 13.75 -16.53 9.73
C GLY A 59 13.53 -16.19 11.22
N LEU A 60 14.53 -15.58 11.86
CA LEU A 60 14.45 -15.10 13.24
C LEU A 60 13.89 -13.70 13.36
N MET A 61 13.71 -12.96 12.26
CA MET A 61 13.02 -11.67 12.31
C MET A 61 11.60 -11.86 12.84
N ARG A 62 11.03 -10.83 13.50
CA ARG A 62 9.57 -10.80 13.69
C ARG A 62 8.96 -11.06 12.33
N PRO A 63 8.08 -12.07 12.19
CA PRO A 63 7.40 -12.27 10.93
C PRO A 63 6.67 -10.96 10.67
N MET A 64 7.07 -10.28 9.59
CA MET A 64 6.26 -9.20 9.03
C MET A 64 4.87 -9.81 8.93
N ARG A 65 3.89 -9.18 9.58
CA ARG A 65 2.51 -9.60 9.36
C ARG A 65 2.40 -9.65 7.84
N PRO A 66 2.08 -10.81 7.22
CA PRO A 66 1.82 -10.79 5.80
C PRO A 66 0.79 -9.70 5.67
N GLU A 67 1.09 -8.67 4.89
CA GLU A 67 0.11 -7.63 4.68
C GLU A 67 -1.18 -8.36 4.36
N ALA A 68 -2.30 -7.86 4.86
CA ALA A 68 -3.60 -8.32 4.40
C ALA A 68 -3.81 -7.92 2.92
N GLY A 69 -2.78 -8.07 2.08
CA GLY A 69 -2.41 -7.26 0.92
C GLY A 69 -1.87 -8.09 -0.25
N THR A 70 -1.90 -9.42 -0.18
CA THR A 70 -2.19 -10.22 -1.40
C THR A 70 -3.70 -10.38 -1.57
N ARG A 71 -4.47 -9.38 -1.15
CA ARG A 71 -5.85 -9.20 -1.59
C ARG A 71 -5.80 -8.47 -2.93
N THR A 72 -5.20 -9.12 -3.92
CA THR A 72 -5.08 -8.55 -5.26
C THR A 72 -6.48 -8.49 -5.84
N PHE A 73 -6.99 -7.27 -5.99
CA PHE A 73 -8.21 -7.04 -6.76
C PHE A 73 -7.86 -7.11 -8.24
N PRO A 74 -8.81 -7.49 -9.10
CA PRO A 74 -8.66 -7.33 -10.54
C PRO A 74 -8.24 -5.89 -10.87
N LYS A 75 -7.33 -5.71 -11.83
CA LYS A 75 -6.84 -4.39 -12.25
C LYS A 75 -7.99 -3.44 -12.58
N GLU A 76 -9.02 -3.95 -13.24
CA GLU A 76 -10.24 -3.23 -13.60
C GLU A 76 -10.96 -2.65 -12.38
N MET A 77 -11.02 -3.37 -11.25
CA MET A 77 -11.63 -2.86 -10.02
C MET A 77 -10.80 -1.71 -9.43
N VAL A 78 -9.48 -1.80 -9.49
CA VAL A 78 -8.57 -0.76 -8.99
C VAL A 78 -8.74 0.51 -9.83
N GLU A 79 -8.71 0.38 -11.16
CA GLU A 79 -8.91 1.50 -12.09
C GLU A 79 -10.29 2.18 -11.89
N LEU A 80 -11.35 1.40 -11.63
CA LEU A 80 -12.67 1.95 -11.30
C LEU A 80 -12.67 2.74 -9.99
N ILE A 81 -11.97 2.26 -8.95
CA ILE A 81 -11.83 2.97 -7.67
C ILE A 81 -11.08 4.28 -7.89
N GLU A 82 -9.97 4.26 -8.64
CA GLU A 82 -9.16 5.43 -8.95
C GLU A 82 -9.95 6.46 -9.76
N GLY A 83 -10.63 6.03 -10.81
CA GLY A 83 -11.46 6.89 -11.65
C GLY A 83 -12.58 7.58 -10.86
N MET A 84 -13.25 6.86 -9.95
CA MET A 84 -14.26 7.47 -9.07
C MET A 84 -13.65 8.44 -8.06
N ALA A 85 -12.42 8.20 -7.61
CA ALA A 85 -11.71 9.09 -6.70
C ALA A 85 -11.22 10.39 -7.37
N LEU A 86 -11.14 10.42 -8.71
CA LEU A 86 -10.74 11.58 -9.50
C LEU A 86 -11.93 12.35 -10.12
N LEU A 87 -13.17 11.88 -9.92
CA LEU A 87 -14.35 12.50 -10.51
C LEU A 87 -14.76 13.79 -9.77
N LYS A 88 -15.26 14.79 -10.51
CA LYS A 88 -15.98 15.95 -9.94
C LYS A 88 -17.51 15.72 -9.98
N PRO A 89 -18.25 15.99 -8.89
CA PRO A 89 -17.77 16.40 -7.55
C PRO A 89 -17.06 15.25 -6.79
N PRO A 90 -16.16 15.56 -5.85
CA PRO A 90 -15.36 14.56 -5.14
C PRO A 90 -16.23 13.52 -4.45
N SER A 91 -16.04 12.25 -4.80
CA SER A 91 -16.75 11.15 -4.17
C SER A 91 -16.09 10.77 -2.84
N SER A 92 -16.87 10.73 -1.76
CA SER A 92 -16.35 10.22 -0.48
C SER A 92 -15.95 8.74 -0.60
N ILE A 93 -14.95 8.31 0.18
CA ILE A 93 -14.51 6.90 0.21
C ILE A 93 -15.69 5.94 0.51
N ALA A 94 -16.64 6.38 1.34
CA ALA A 94 -17.85 5.61 1.64
C ALA A 94 -18.77 5.47 0.41
N ALA A 95 -18.91 6.52 -0.41
CA ALA A 95 -19.68 6.48 -1.64
C ALA A 95 -19.02 5.56 -2.69
N ILE A 96 -17.71 5.68 -2.86
CA ILE A 96 -16.91 4.81 -3.73
C ILE A 96 -17.06 3.34 -3.29
N HIS A 97 -16.93 3.07 -2.00
CA HIS A 97 -17.09 1.72 -1.44
C HIS A 97 -18.47 1.13 -1.74
N ARG A 98 -19.55 1.89 -1.48
CA ARG A 98 -20.93 1.43 -1.76
C ARG A 98 -21.10 1.09 -3.25
N ARG A 99 -20.59 1.93 -4.15
CA ARG A 99 -20.73 1.72 -5.59
C ARG A 99 -19.94 0.51 -6.09
N ILE A 100 -18.69 0.36 -5.64
CA ILE A 100 -17.85 -0.77 -6.01
C ILE A 100 -18.41 -2.10 -5.47
N VAL A 101 -19.01 -2.11 -4.29
CA VAL A 101 -19.64 -3.32 -3.76
C VAL A 101 -20.74 -3.83 -4.68
N ILE A 102 -21.52 -2.92 -5.29
CA ILE A 102 -22.57 -3.27 -6.25
C ILE A 102 -21.94 -3.83 -7.53
N LEU A 103 -20.99 -3.10 -8.12
CA LEU A 103 -20.31 -3.51 -9.35
C LEU A 103 -19.55 -4.84 -9.18
N ALA A 104 -18.93 -5.07 -8.02
CA ALA A 104 -18.24 -6.31 -7.72
C ALA A 104 -19.22 -7.50 -7.66
N ALA A 105 -20.43 -7.29 -7.16
CA ALA A 105 -21.46 -8.34 -7.16
C ALA A 105 -21.94 -8.65 -8.58
N GLU A 106 -22.14 -7.63 -9.41
CA GLU A 106 -22.56 -7.77 -10.82
C GLU A 106 -21.49 -8.48 -11.66
N GLN A 107 -20.21 -8.18 -11.44
CA GLN A 107 -19.09 -8.78 -12.17
C GLN A 107 -18.55 -10.08 -11.56
N GLY A 108 -19.14 -10.57 -10.46
CA GLY A 108 -18.69 -11.77 -9.76
C GLY A 108 -17.32 -11.63 -9.09
N TRP A 109 -16.85 -10.40 -8.86
CA TRP A 109 -15.60 -10.13 -8.17
C TRP A 109 -15.71 -10.28 -6.66
N ARG A 110 -14.58 -10.56 -6.03
CA ARG A 110 -14.49 -10.54 -4.56
C ARG A 110 -14.79 -9.14 -4.04
N LYS A 111 -15.82 -9.03 -3.19
CA LYS A 111 -16.21 -7.78 -2.54
C LYS A 111 -15.04 -7.12 -1.77
N PRO A 112 -14.67 -5.87 -2.07
CA PRO A 112 -13.65 -5.16 -1.32
C PRO A 112 -14.16 -4.68 0.04
N SER A 113 -13.21 -4.62 0.99
CA SER A 113 -13.45 -4.00 2.28
C SER A 113 -13.27 -2.48 2.20
N TYR A 114 -13.91 -1.73 3.11
CA TYR A 114 -13.71 -0.28 3.22
C TYR A 114 -12.22 0.09 3.34
N GLY A 115 -11.46 -0.67 4.15
CA GLY A 115 -10.02 -0.46 4.32
C GLY A 115 -9.24 -0.63 3.02
N SER A 116 -9.62 -1.60 2.18
CA SER A 116 -9.00 -1.83 0.87
C SER A 116 -9.23 -0.66 -0.08
N VAL A 117 -10.47 -0.17 -0.18
CA VAL A 117 -10.80 1.01 -1.01
C VAL A 117 -10.04 2.24 -0.50
N ARG A 118 -10.01 2.45 0.83
CA ARG A 118 -9.25 3.54 1.44
C ARG A 118 -7.75 3.46 1.16
N SER A 119 -7.16 2.26 1.16
CA SER A 119 -5.74 2.09 0.82
C SER A 119 -5.47 2.44 -0.64
N ILE A 120 -6.28 1.93 -1.58
CA ILE A 120 -6.14 2.23 -3.01
C ILE A 120 -6.24 3.73 -3.27
N VAL A 121 -7.25 4.40 -2.71
CA VAL A 121 -7.41 5.86 -2.87
C VAL A 121 -6.23 6.64 -2.29
N ARG A 122 -5.56 6.11 -1.25
CA ARG A 122 -4.38 6.74 -0.63
C ARG A 122 -3.09 6.54 -1.43
N GLU A 123 -3.05 5.58 -2.33
CA GLU A 123 -1.91 5.34 -3.22
C GLU A 123 -1.94 6.29 -4.44
N ILE A 124 -3.09 6.89 -4.74
CA ILE A 124 -3.21 7.92 -5.77
C ILE A 124 -2.37 9.14 -5.38
N ASP A 125 -1.59 9.64 -6.34
CA ASP A 125 -0.76 10.82 -6.16
C ASP A 125 -1.61 12.01 -5.64
N PRO A 126 -1.25 12.62 -4.50
CA PRO A 126 -2.01 13.71 -3.91
C PRO A 126 -2.06 14.96 -4.80
N ALA A 127 -1.06 15.17 -5.66
CA ALA A 127 -1.06 16.24 -6.65
C ALA A 127 -2.13 15.96 -7.72
N MET A 128 -2.30 14.70 -8.15
CA MET A 128 -3.41 14.32 -9.05
C MET A 128 -4.78 14.53 -8.42
N LEU A 129 -4.98 14.15 -7.15
CA LEU A 129 -6.24 14.42 -6.43
C LEU A 129 -6.51 15.92 -6.30
N THR A 130 -5.46 16.71 -6.08
CA THR A 130 -5.56 18.18 -5.99
C THR A 130 -5.97 18.77 -7.34
N LEU A 131 -5.36 18.33 -8.43
CA LEU A 131 -5.73 18.76 -9.79
C LEU A 131 -7.18 18.36 -10.13
N ALA A 132 -7.57 17.16 -9.73
CA ALA A 132 -8.88 16.58 -10.01
C ALA A 132 -10.00 17.21 -9.18
N HIS A 133 -9.74 17.75 -7.98
CA HIS A 133 -10.79 18.31 -7.13
C HIS A 133 -10.73 19.84 -7.00
N GLU A 134 -9.54 20.41 -6.93
CA GLU A 134 -9.33 21.84 -6.77
C GLU A 134 -9.17 22.53 -8.14
N SER A 135 -8.81 23.82 -8.13
CA SER A 135 -8.48 24.56 -9.35
C SER A 135 -7.00 24.39 -9.69
N SER A 136 -6.66 24.59 -10.97
CA SER A 136 -5.26 24.59 -11.42
C SER A 136 -4.39 25.63 -10.71
N ALA A 137 -4.98 26.68 -10.11
CA ALA A 137 -4.24 27.67 -9.33
C ALA A 137 -3.74 27.10 -8.00
N VAL A 138 -4.56 26.32 -7.28
CA VAL A 138 -4.17 25.73 -5.99
C VAL A 138 -3.17 24.58 -6.18
N PHE A 139 -3.30 23.83 -7.27
CA PHE A 139 -2.29 22.85 -7.67
C PHE A 139 -0.91 23.50 -7.91
N ARG A 140 -0.87 24.60 -8.69
CA ARG A 140 0.38 25.31 -9.00
C ARG A 140 1.02 25.92 -7.75
N ASP A 141 0.22 26.51 -6.87
CA ASP A 141 0.69 27.05 -5.60
C ASP A 141 1.32 25.97 -4.70
N LYS A 142 0.65 24.81 -4.54
CA LYS A 142 1.14 23.73 -3.66
C LYS A 142 2.29 22.91 -4.26
N TYR A 143 2.34 22.72 -5.59
CA TYR A 143 3.23 21.73 -6.21
C TYR A 143 4.19 22.29 -7.28
N GLU A 144 3.91 23.41 -7.97
CA GLU A 144 4.84 23.96 -8.97
C GLU A 144 5.95 24.83 -8.38
N LEU A 145 5.76 25.41 -7.18
CA LEU A 145 6.75 26.32 -6.59
C LEU A 145 8.09 25.64 -6.24
N VAL A 146 8.15 24.31 -6.21
CA VAL A 146 9.38 23.53 -6.00
C VAL A 146 10.23 23.39 -7.28
N HIS A 147 9.68 23.67 -8.47
CA HIS A 147 10.36 23.40 -9.75
C HIS A 147 11.09 24.59 -10.39
N ARG A 148 11.23 25.75 -9.73
CA ARG A 148 11.99 26.90 -10.28
C ARG A 148 13.51 26.79 -10.17
N HIS A 149 14.06 25.61 -9.88
CA HIS A 149 15.51 25.37 -9.86
C HIS A 149 15.97 24.24 -10.78
N ARG A 150 15.52 24.27 -12.04
CA ARG A 150 16.36 24.03 -13.24
C ARG A 150 15.53 24.33 -14.48
N GLY A 151 16.03 25.26 -15.29
CA GLY A 151 15.26 25.94 -16.31
C GLY A 151 15.08 25.19 -17.63
N SER A 152 14.56 26.00 -18.57
CA SER A 152 14.66 25.87 -20.03
C SER A 152 13.51 25.16 -20.74
N VAL A 153 12.46 25.96 -20.94
CA VAL A 153 11.60 26.11 -22.14
C VAL A 153 11.85 25.14 -23.32
N ALA A 154 10.82 24.43 -23.76
CA ALA A 154 10.48 24.28 -25.19
C ALA A 154 9.01 23.88 -25.37
N LYS A 155 8.39 24.53 -26.35
CA LYS A 155 6.97 24.73 -26.66
C LYS A 155 6.24 23.56 -27.37
N LEU A 156 4.88 23.66 -27.32
CA LEU A 156 3.86 23.39 -28.37
C LEU A 156 3.53 21.91 -28.74
N VAL A 157 2.31 21.47 -29.11
CA VAL A 157 1.09 22.06 -29.74
C VAL A 157 -0.18 21.28 -29.29
N PRO A 158 -1.38 21.91 -29.26
CA PRO A 158 -2.71 21.34 -28.97
C PRO A 158 -3.30 20.41 -30.07
N LEU A 159 -4.21 19.51 -29.69
CA LEU A 159 -5.20 18.91 -30.60
C LEU A 159 -6.34 18.24 -29.80
N PHE A 160 -7.52 18.88 -29.77
CA PHE A 160 -8.81 18.34 -30.21
C PHE A 160 -9.96 19.18 -29.64
N GLU A 161 -10.33 20.19 -30.41
CA GLU A 161 -11.63 20.80 -30.37
C GLU A 161 -12.61 19.95 -31.19
N THR A 162 -13.87 19.92 -30.75
CA THR A 162 -15.09 19.55 -31.49
C THR A 162 -15.43 18.07 -31.67
N ALA A 163 -16.46 17.60 -30.95
CA ALA A 163 -17.82 17.42 -31.48
C ALA A 163 -18.58 16.29 -30.74
N PHE A 164 -19.56 16.64 -29.91
CA PHE A 164 -20.77 15.82 -29.83
C PHE A 164 -21.97 16.69 -29.47
N SER A 165 -22.78 16.94 -30.50
CA SER A 165 -24.02 17.70 -30.46
C SER A 165 -25.14 16.78 -29.98
N PHE A 166 -25.91 17.20 -28.96
CA PHE A 166 -27.13 16.53 -28.52
C PHE A 166 -28.15 17.56 -28.04
N GLY A 167 -29.42 17.40 -28.45
CA GLY A 167 -30.57 18.15 -27.91
C GLY A 167 -31.31 19.00 -28.95
N VAL A 168 -32.26 18.46 -29.72
CA VAL A 168 -33.70 18.29 -29.39
C VAL A 168 -34.54 19.56 -29.58
N GLY A 169 -35.47 19.49 -30.56
CA GLY A 169 -36.90 19.75 -30.38
C GLY A 169 -37.39 21.20 -30.30
N HIS A 170 -38.16 21.63 -31.31
CA HIS A 170 -39.22 22.59 -31.09
C HIS A 170 -40.44 22.30 -31.97
N CYS A 171 -41.61 22.37 -31.33
CA CYS A 171 -42.95 22.17 -31.83
C CYS A 171 -43.36 23.22 -32.87
N GLY A 172 -44.30 22.84 -33.74
CA GLY A 172 -45.06 23.70 -34.65
C GLY A 172 -46.00 22.86 -35.50
#